data_AF-A0A5K1BIA5-F1
#
_entry.id   AF-A0A5K1BIA5-F1
#
_cell.length_a   1.000
_cell.length_b   1.000
_cell.length_c   1.000
_cell.angle_alpha   90.00
_cell.angle_beta   90.00
_cell.angle_gamma   90.00
#
_symmetry.space_group_name_H-M   'P 1'
#
loop_
_entity.id
_entity.type
_entity.pdbx_description
1 polymer ?
#
loop_
_entity_poly.entity_id
_entity_poly.type
_entity_poly.pdbx_seq_one_letter_code
_entity_poly.pdbx_strand_id
1 'polypeptide(L)' 'ILIGGGDSKAVDVDGCPLPTLVYLAREKRPGYPHHFKAGAMNAL' A
#
# COMPACT_ATOMS: atom_id res chain seq x y z
N ILE A 1 8.57 0.11 3.18
CA ILE A 1 7.63 0.51 2.11
C ILE A 1 8.07 -0.21 0.86
N LEU A 2 7.22 -1.03 0.26
CA LEU A 2 7.52 -1.66 -1.02
C LEU A 2 6.66 -0.96 -2.07
N ILE A 3 7.31 -0.28 -3.01
CA ILE A 3 6.63 0.25 -4.19
C ILE A 3 6.64 -0.89 -5.19
N GLY A 4 5.46 -1.39 -5.57
CA GLY A 4 5.32 -2.43 -6.58
C GLY A 4 5.67 -1.88 -7.95
N GLY A 5 6.97 -1.67 -8.20
CA GLY A 5 7.52 -1.17 -9.46
C GLY A 5 7.80 -2.29 -10.46
N GLY A 6 6.85 -3.21 -10.63
CA GLY A 6 6.85 -4.13 -11.76
C GLY A 6 5.98 -3.51 -12.85
N ASP A 7 6.62 -3.02 -13.90
CA ASP A 7 6.02 -2.32 -15.04
C ASP A 7 5.55 -0.88 -14.76
N SER A 8 6.48 0.06 -14.86
CA SER A 8 6.24 1.49 -15.12
C SER A 8 5.42 1.79 -16.41
N LYS A 9 4.86 0.74 -17.03
CA LYS A 9 4.03 0.73 -18.24
C LYS A 9 2.81 -0.19 -18.08
N ALA A 10 2.43 -0.55 -16.85
CA ALA A 10 1.21 -1.28 -16.61
C ALA A 10 0.04 -0.42 -17.12
N VAL A 11 -0.64 -0.89 -18.15
CA VAL A 11 -1.80 -0.25 -18.74
C VAL A 11 -3.02 -1.15 -18.57
N ASP A 12 -4.18 -0.55 -18.42
CA ASP A 12 -5.44 -1.30 -18.44
C ASP A 12 -5.79 -1.79 -19.86
N VAL A 13 -6.92 -2.48 -19.99
CA VAL A 13 -7.41 -3.03 -21.27
C VAL A 13 -7.69 -1.95 -22.32
N ASP A 14 -7.92 -0.70 -21.90
CA ASP A 14 -8.18 0.45 -22.75
C ASP A 14 -6.89 1.24 -23.08
N GLY A 15 -5.74 0.79 -22.60
CA GLY A 15 -4.44 1.41 -22.83
C GLY A 15 -4.13 2.59 -21.90
N CYS A 16 -4.92 2.81 -20.86
CA CYS A 16 -4.66 3.87 -19.89
C CYS A 16 -3.61 3.43 -18.86
N PRO A 17 -2.67 4.31 -18.45
CA PRO A 17 -1.66 3.97 -17.46
C PRO A 17 -2.30 3.72 -16.09
N LEU A 18 -1.91 2.61 -15.46
CA LEU A 18 -2.37 2.25 -14.13
C LEU A 18 -1.68 3.11 -13.05
N PRO A 19 -2.40 3.46 -11.98
CA PRO A 19 -1.82 4.18 -10.86
C PRO A 19 -0.81 3.31 -10.10
N THR A 20 0.20 3.95 -9.52
CA THR A 20 1.24 3.28 -8.74
C THR A 20 0.65 2.60 -7.51
N LEU A 21 0.83 1.28 -7.40
CA LEU A 21 0.46 0.52 -6.22
C LEU A 21 1.60 0.54 -5.18
N VAL A 22 1.30 1.03 -3.99
CA VAL A 22 2.25 1.09 -2.88
C VAL A 22 1.79 0.14 -1.77
N TYR A 23 2.66 -0.81 -1.41
CA TYR A 23 2.44 -1.71 -0.29
C TYR A 23 3.12 -1.15 0.98
N LEU A 24 2.29 -0.85 1.97
CA LEU A 24 2.72 -0.33 3.27
C LEU A 24 2.36 -1.33 4.38
N ALA A 25 3.37 -1.71 5.16
CA ALA A 25 3.20 -2.46 6.39
C ALA A 25 3.78 -1.64 7.55
N ARG A 26 3.14 -1.72 8.71
CA ARG A 26 3.59 -1.10 9.96
C ARG A 26 3.96 -2.15 10.98
N GLU A 27 4.85 -1.79 11.90
CA GLU A 27 5.22 -2.65 13.02
C GLU A 27 4.01 -2.87 13.93
N LYS A 28 3.83 -4.11 14.40
CA LYS A 28 2.87 -4.47 15.43
C LYS A 28 3.61 -5.09 16.61
N ARG A 29 3.58 -4.41 17.77
CA ARG A 29 4.19 -4.88 19.01
C ARG A 29 3.17 -5.58 19.92
N PRO A 30 3.53 -6.68 20.58
CA PRO A 30 2.72 -7.27 21.64
C PRO A 30 2.44 -6.25 22.75
N GLY A 31 1.20 -6.18 23.24
CA GLY A 31 0.81 -5.25 24.31
C GLY A 31 0.48 -3.82 23.86
N TYR A 32 0.71 -3.46 22.58
CA TYR A 32 0.34 -2.14 22.06
C TYR A 32 -0.96 -2.20 21.23
N PRO A 33 -1.97 -1.38 21.58
CA PRO A 33 -3.18 -1.27 20.79
C PRO A 33 -2.84 -0.65 19.43
N HIS A 34 -3.17 -1.36 18.36
CA HIS A 34 -2.83 -0.97 16.99
C HIS A 34 -4.05 -0.47 16.21
N HIS A 35 -5.21 -0.31 16.85
CA HIS A 35 -6.44 0.28 16.29
C HIS A 35 -6.85 -0.27 14.90
N PHE A 36 -6.54 -1.53 14.60
CA PHE A 36 -6.88 -2.25 13.34
C PHE A 36 -6.98 -1.34 12.10
N LYS A 37 -8.21 -1.07 11.63
CA LYS A 37 -8.49 -0.28 10.43
C LYS A 37 -8.10 1.18 10.59
N ALA A 38 -8.51 1.82 11.69
CA ALA A 38 -8.18 3.23 11.94
C ALA A 38 -6.67 3.43 12.07
N GLY A 39 -5.98 2.55 12.78
CA GLY A 39 -4.53 2.61 12.89
C GLY A 39 -3.79 2.30 11.59
N ALA A 40 -4.36 1.45 10.72
CA ALA A 40 -3.77 1.16 9.41
C ALA A 40 -3.89 2.36 8.46
N MET A 41 -5.02 3.07 8.49
CA MET A 41 -5.24 4.27 7.67
C MET A 41 -4.47 5.49 8.17
N ASN A 42 -4.31 5.64 9.49
CA ASN A 42 -3.62 6.80 10.09
C ASN A 42 -2.09 6.68 10.08
N ALA A 43 -1.54 5.57 9.60
CA ALA A 43 -0.08 5.35 9.51
C ALA A 43 0.51 5.79 8.16
N LEU A 44 -0.35 6.28 7.25
CA LEU A 44 0.03 6.89 5.97
C LEU A 44 0.31 8.38 6.15
#